data_AF-A0A6I7WMU7-F1
#
_entry.id   AF-A0A6I7WMU7-F1
#
_cell.length_a   1.000
_cell.length_b   1.000
_cell.length_c   1.000
_cell.angle_alpha   90.00
_cell.angle_beta   90.00
_cell.angle_gamma   90.00
#
_symmetry.space_group_name_H-M   'P 1'
#
loop_
_entity.id
_entity.type
_entity.pdbx_description
1 polymer ?
#
loop_
_entity_poly.entity_id
_entity_poly.type
_entity_poly.pdbx_seq_one_letter_code
_entity_poly.pdbx_strand_id
1 'polypeptide(L)'
;MKSGWSSKSLLIDFIKNKYKAVTDIKGQSSRFVISPTGAIEVIKERSTIQSHVISSLENLGGPQKAGAEIKSLEVVFDDYPKPVELVQYLCKMIYRSDDIILDFFSGSATTAHAVMQLNAEDNGNRKFIMVQLPEATDEKSEAYKAGYKNIAEIGKERIRRAGTKIVEDNQNKIGIDKLDIGFRVYKTGSSNMKKVYYHPEQLTQDNIFSLESNIKEDRSPDDLLTQVILNLGLALNLPIEQKKMHGNS
;
A
#
# COMPACT_ATOMS: atom_id res chain seq x y z
N MET A 1 26.94 5.03 -0.30
CA MET A 1 27.82 5.21 0.87
C MET A 1 27.29 4.35 2.01
N LYS A 2 28.06 3.39 2.51
CA LYS A 2 27.64 2.52 3.62
C LYS A 2 27.70 3.33 4.94
N SER A 3 26.58 3.46 5.63
CA SER A 3 26.38 4.29 6.84
C SER A 3 27.41 4.08 7.96
N GLY A 4 28.08 2.93 8.02
CA GLY A 4 29.09 2.60 9.03
C GLY A 4 30.44 3.34 8.91
N TRP A 5 30.80 3.88 7.74
CA TRP A 5 32.11 4.51 7.55
C TRP A 5 32.21 5.90 8.18
N SER A 6 31.10 6.63 8.24
CA SER A 6 31.03 7.97 8.85
C SER A 6 31.24 7.92 10.37
N SER A 7 30.70 6.89 11.05
CA SER A 7 30.91 6.72 12.49
C SER A 7 32.34 6.31 12.82
N LYS A 8 32.99 5.54 11.95
CA LYS A 8 34.40 5.13 12.11
C LYS A 8 35.35 6.33 11.99
N SER A 9 35.14 7.20 11.01
CA SER A 9 35.98 8.41 10.85
C SER A 9 35.85 9.34 12.04
N LEU A 10 34.62 9.57 12.52
CA LEU A 10 34.36 10.38 13.72
C LEU A 10 35.02 9.81 14.98
N LEU A 11 35.01 8.48 15.15
CA LEU A 11 35.69 7.84 16.27
C LEU A 11 37.21 8.02 16.19
N ILE A 12 37.80 7.89 15.00
CA ILE A 12 39.23 8.13 14.78
C ILE A 12 39.59 9.59 15.09
N ASP A 13 38.76 10.53 14.65
CA ASP A 13 38.98 11.96 14.90
C ASP A 13 38.85 12.28 16.39
N PHE A 14 37.91 11.64 17.10
CA PHE A 14 37.78 11.75 18.56
C PHE A 14 39.03 11.28 19.30
N ILE A 15 39.60 10.14 18.88
CA ILE A 15 40.85 9.60 19.44
C ILE A 15 42.02 10.57 19.15
N LYS A 16 42.13 11.06 17.91
CA LYS A 16 43.16 12.04 17.53
C LYS A 16 43.03 13.35 18.31
N ASN A 17 41.79 13.76 18.61
CA ASN A 17 41.48 14.96 19.38
C ASN A 17 41.61 14.74 20.91
N LYS A 18 42.39 13.73 21.34
CA LYS A 18 42.64 13.41 22.75
C LYS A 18 41.36 13.23 23.55
N TYR A 19 40.37 12.53 22.97
CA TYR A 19 39.07 12.23 23.57
C TYR A 19 38.22 13.46 23.90
N LYS A 20 38.51 14.60 23.26
CA LYS A 20 37.62 15.77 23.27
C LYS A 20 36.54 15.60 22.21
N ALA A 21 35.36 16.13 22.49
CA ALA A 21 34.22 16.07 21.57
C ALA A 21 34.61 16.57 20.17
N VAL A 22 34.10 15.88 19.15
CA VAL A 22 34.33 16.18 17.74
C VAL A 22 33.01 16.58 17.09
N THR A 23 33.08 17.50 16.14
CA THR A 23 31.90 18.01 15.46
C THR A 23 31.57 17.10 14.29
N ASP A 24 30.32 16.65 14.19
CA ASP A 24 29.86 15.86 13.05
C ASP A 24 29.54 16.73 11.82
N ILE A 25 29.22 16.07 10.70
CA ILE A 25 28.90 16.73 9.41
C ILE A 25 27.67 17.66 9.53
N LYS A 26 26.86 17.51 10.59
CA LYS A 26 25.68 18.32 10.88
C LYS A 26 25.97 19.44 11.90
N GLY A 27 27.24 19.68 12.23
CA GLY A 27 27.64 20.68 13.21
C GLY A 27 27.38 20.28 14.66
N GLN A 28 27.05 19.02 14.96
CA GLN A 28 26.72 18.56 16.31
C GLN A 28 27.95 18.04 17.04
N SER A 29 28.14 18.47 18.29
CA SER A 29 29.18 17.98 19.18
C SER A 29 28.92 16.51 19.55
N SER A 30 29.85 15.63 19.21
CA SER A 30 29.76 14.18 19.41
C SER A 30 30.93 13.68 20.27
N ARG A 31 30.64 12.83 21.25
CA ARG A 31 31.64 12.12 22.07
C ARG A 31 31.38 10.63 22.07
N PHE A 32 32.42 9.83 22.29
CA PHE A 32 32.30 8.37 22.35
C PHE A 32 32.52 7.87 23.78
N VAL A 33 31.75 6.85 24.19
CA VAL A 33 31.89 6.19 25.48
C VAL A 33 31.89 4.67 25.29
N ILE A 34 32.47 3.96 26.25
CA ILE A 34 32.36 2.50 26.33
C ILE A 34 31.22 2.22 27.30
N SER A 35 30.21 1.48 26.84
CA SER A 35 29.09 1.06 27.67
C SER A 35 29.54 0.03 28.70
N PRO A 36 28.73 -0.23 29.76
CA PRO A 36 29.01 -1.32 30.71
C PRO A 36 29.12 -2.70 30.05
N THR A 37 28.53 -2.88 28.86
CA THR A 37 28.60 -4.11 28.07
C THR A 37 29.83 -4.17 27.15
N GLY A 38 30.70 -3.16 27.18
CA GLY A 38 31.91 -3.08 26.36
C GLY A 38 31.68 -2.57 24.93
N ALA A 39 30.46 -2.14 24.58
CA ALA A 39 30.15 -1.57 23.27
C ALA A 39 30.58 -0.10 23.19
N ILE A 40 31.04 0.35 22.03
CA ILE A 40 31.34 1.77 21.79
C ILE A 40 30.04 2.48 21.38
N GLU A 41 29.60 3.43 22.19
CA GLU A 41 28.41 4.23 21.94
C GLU A 41 28.79 5.68 21.63
N VAL A 42 28.04 6.31 20.71
CA VAL A 42 28.20 7.74 20.42
C VAL A 42 27.11 8.53 21.14
N ILE A 43 27.53 9.53 21.91
CA ILE A 43 26.65 10.48 22.57
C ILE A 43 26.75 11.79 21.80
N LYS A 44 25.62 12.26 21.27
CA LYS A 44 25.52 13.53 20.54
C LYS A 44 24.83 14.57 21.41
N GLU A 45 25.47 15.72 21.61
CA GLU A 45 24.81 16.89 22.15
C GLU A 45 23.84 17.42 21.09
N ARG A 46 22.54 17.28 21.36
CA ARG A 46 21.50 17.78 20.46
C ARG A 46 21.60 19.32 20.45
N SER A 47 21.65 19.89 19.25
CA SER A 47 21.43 21.33 19.06
C SER A 47 20.09 21.72 19.69
N THR A 48 20.07 22.82 20.44
CA THR A 48 18.84 23.45 20.96
C THR A 48 17.97 24.04 19.85
N ILE A 49 18.51 24.14 18.63
CA ILE A 49 17.73 24.46 17.43
C ILE A 49 17.04 23.16 16.99
N GLN A 50 15.94 22.83 17.68
CA GLN A 50 14.89 21.98 17.11
C GLN A 50 14.51 22.58 15.76
N SER A 51 14.35 21.74 14.72
CA SER A 51 13.64 22.18 13.53
C SER A 51 12.31 22.77 13.98
N HIS A 52 12.10 24.08 13.75
CA HIS A 52 10.93 24.85 14.21
C HIS A 52 9.58 24.37 13.64
N VAL A 53 9.55 23.24 12.94
CA VAL A 53 8.32 22.49 12.72
C VAL A 53 8.14 21.55 13.91
N ILE A 54 7.59 22.09 15.00
CA ILE A 54 6.85 21.26 15.95
C ILE A 54 5.64 20.75 15.16
N SER A 55 5.73 19.53 14.64
CA SER A 55 4.55 18.84 14.16
C SER A 55 3.57 18.77 15.32
N SER A 56 2.40 19.42 15.21
CA SER A 56 1.32 19.27 16.20
C SER A 56 0.75 17.85 16.24
N LEU A 57 1.18 16.98 15.32
CA LEU A 57 0.85 15.57 15.28
C LEU A 57 1.81 14.79 16.18
N GLU A 58 1.36 14.47 17.39
CA GLU A 58 2.05 13.61 18.34
C GLU A 58 1.33 12.26 18.43
N ASN A 59 2.07 11.20 18.80
CA ASN A 59 1.52 9.88 19.11
C ASN A 59 0.78 9.14 17.97
N LEU A 60 0.94 9.55 16.70
CA LEU A 60 0.34 8.90 15.52
C LEU A 60 1.18 7.75 14.93
N GLY A 61 2.11 7.21 15.71
CA GLY A 61 3.02 6.15 15.27
C GLY A 61 4.20 6.65 14.43
N GLY A 62 5.21 5.79 14.32
CA GLY A 62 6.42 6.03 13.54
C GLY A 62 6.82 4.78 12.75
N PRO A 63 7.92 4.85 11.97
CA PRO A 63 8.34 3.76 11.09
C PRO A 63 8.47 2.39 11.78
N GLN A 64 8.97 2.38 13.03
CA GLN A 64 9.14 1.15 13.80
C GLN A 64 7.79 0.51 14.17
N LYS A 65 6.82 1.33 14.61
CA LYS A 65 5.48 0.84 14.96
C LYS A 65 4.74 0.35 13.72
N ALA A 66 4.82 1.10 12.62
CA ALA A 66 4.21 0.71 11.35
C ALA A 66 4.82 -0.61 10.83
N GLY A 67 6.14 -0.79 10.95
CA GLY A 67 6.81 -2.05 10.64
C GLY A 67 6.41 -3.22 11.55
N ALA A 68 6.19 -2.97 12.85
CA ALA A 68 5.71 -3.99 13.78
C ALA A 68 4.27 -4.43 13.49
N GLU A 69 3.40 -3.50 13.09
CA GLU A 69 2.00 -3.78 12.74
C GLU A 69 1.89 -4.64 11.47
N ILE A 70 2.60 -4.30 10.40
CA ILE A 70 2.56 -5.13 9.18
C ILE A 70 3.12 -6.54 9.45
N LYS A 71 4.12 -6.64 10.33
CA LYS A 71 4.67 -7.92 10.77
C LYS A 71 3.71 -8.72 11.64
N SER A 72 2.89 -8.08 12.48
CA SER A 72 1.88 -8.77 13.28
C SER A 72 0.72 -9.31 12.44
N LEU A 73 0.51 -8.73 11.26
CA LEU A 73 -0.36 -9.29 10.21
C LEU A 73 0.32 -10.41 9.41
N GLU A 74 1.57 -10.77 9.75
CA GLU A 74 2.38 -11.76 9.03
C GLU A 74 2.60 -11.41 7.54
N VAL A 75 2.48 -10.11 7.19
CA VAL A 75 2.75 -9.61 5.84
C VAL A 75 4.19 -9.13 5.76
N VAL A 76 4.89 -9.58 4.72
CA VAL A 76 6.28 -9.20 4.49
C VAL A 76 6.31 -8.00 3.55
N PHE A 77 6.88 -6.91 4.04
CA PHE A 77 7.10 -5.68 3.27
C PHE A 77 8.46 -5.10 3.66
N ASP A 78 9.38 -5.05 2.70
CA ASP A 78 10.78 -4.67 2.93
C ASP A 78 11.02 -3.15 3.02
N ASP A 79 10.01 -2.34 2.67
CA ASP A 79 10.05 -0.87 2.73
C ASP A 79 9.25 -0.33 3.94
N TYR A 80 9.08 0.98 4.03
CA TYR A 80 8.47 1.65 5.18
C TYR A 80 6.96 1.87 4.98
N PRO A 81 6.08 1.08 5.64
CA PRO A 81 4.65 1.35 5.60
C PRO A 81 4.34 2.65 6.35
N LYS A 82 3.28 3.35 5.93
CA LYS A 82 2.75 4.47 6.73
C LYS A 82 2.12 3.93 8.02
N PRO A 83 2.20 4.65 9.15
CA PRO A 83 1.46 4.30 10.37
C PRO A 83 -0.06 4.36 10.14
N VAL A 84 -0.80 3.37 10.67
CA VAL A 84 -2.27 3.35 10.54
C VAL A 84 -2.91 4.48 11.31
N GLU A 85 -2.45 4.80 12.52
CA GLU A 85 -3.07 5.84 13.34
C GLU A 85 -2.97 7.21 12.69
N LEU A 86 -1.86 7.48 11.99
CA LEU A 86 -1.72 8.70 11.19
C LEU A 86 -2.80 8.78 10.10
N VAL A 87 -3.04 7.69 9.37
CA VAL A 87 -4.05 7.69 8.30
C VAL A 87 -5.46 7.75 8.88
N GLN A 88 -5.74 7.06 9.98
CA GLN A 88 -7.02 7.17 10.68
C GLN A 88 -7.29 8.60 11.15
N TYR A 89 -6.28 9.28 11.70
CA TYR A 89 -6.39 10.68 12.10
C TYR A 89 -6.77 11.57 10.91
N LEU A 90 -6.09 11.41 9.76
CA LEU A 90 -6.39 12.16 8.54
C LEU A 90 -7.81 11.89 8.03
N CYS A 91 -8.24 10.62 8.01
CA CYS A 91 -9.61 10.26 7.63
C CYS A 91 -10.66 10.87 8.58
N LYS A 92 -10.38 10.91 9.89
CA LYS A 92 -11.27 11.50 10.92
C LYS A 92 -11.39 13.02 10.80
N MET A 93 -10.48 13.71 10.10
CA MET A 93 -10.65 15.14 9.81
C MET A 93 -11.83 15.41 8.86
N ILE A 94 -12.29 14.39 8.13
CA ILE A 94 -13.48 14.44 7.30
C ILE A 94 -14.64 13.82 8.10
N TYR A 95 -15.70 14.59 8.35
CA TYR A 95 -16.76 14.21 9.31
C TYR A 95 -17.61 13.01 8.87
N ARG A 96 -17.66 12.70 7.57
CA ARG A 96 -18.62 11.73 7.04
C ARG A 96 -18.13 10.30 7.25
N SER A 97 -19.09 9.41 7.54
CA SER A 97 -18.84 7.98 7.75
C SER A 97 -19.19 7.12 6.53
N ASP A 98 -19.54 7.72 5.39
CA ASP A 98 -19.94 7.02 4.15
C ASP A 98 -19.11 7.43 2.92
N ASP A 99 -17.99 8.11 3.14
CA ASP A 99 -17.13 8.65 2.07
C ASP A 99 -16.34 7.57 1.31
N ILE A 100 -15.88 7.93 0.11
CA ILE A 100 -14.94 7.14 -0.69
C ILE A 100 -13.55 7.74 -0.53
N ILE A 101 -12.62 6.97 0.05
CA ILE A 101 -11.22 7.35 0.26
C ILE A 101 -10.38 6.81 -0.90
N LEU A 102 -9.72 7.69 -1.65
CA LEU A 102 -8.84 7.34 -2.75
C LEU A 102 -7.37 7.46 -2.34
N ASP A 103 -6.60 6.41 -2.55
CA ASP A 103 -5.15 6.42 -2.42
C ASP A 103 -4.51 5.83 -3.68
N PHE A 104 -3.94 6.70 -4.51
CA PHE A 104 -3.33 6.32 -5.78
C PHE A 104 -1.82 6.01 -5.69
N PHE A 105 -1.27 6.02 -4.48
CA PHE A 105 0.09 5.56 -4.15
C PHE A 105 0.01 4.64 -2.93
N SER A 106 -0.82 3.61 -3.05
CA SER A 106 -1.24 2.79 -1.93
C SER A 106 -0.10 2.05 -1.23
N GLY A 107 0.96 1.67 -1.95
CA GLY A 107 2.09 0.93 -1.40
C GLY A 107 1.65 -0.34 -0.70
N SER A 108 1.90 -0.42 0.61
CA SER A 108 1.47 -1.52 1.48
C SER A 108 0.00 -1.46 1.91
N ALA A 109 -0.83 -0.61 1.30
CA ALA A 109 -2.26 -0.46 1.56
C ALA A 109 -2.64 -0.06 3.00
N THR A 110 -1.82 0.76 3.67
CA THR A 110 -2.13 1.30 5.01
C THR A 110 -3.50 2.01 5.04
N THR A 111 -3.85 2.74 3.97
CA THR A 111 -5.12 3.49 3.92
C THR A 111 -6.35 2.59 3.98
N ALA A 112 -6.36 1.46 3.26
CA ALA A 112 -7.44 0.49 3.35
C ALA A 112 -7.55 -0.13 4.76
N HIS A 113 -6.41 -0.46 5.38
CA HIS A 113 -6.38 -0.93 6.77
C HIS A 113 -7.02 0.10 7.72
N ALA A 114 -6.59 1.36 7.63
CA ALA A 114 -7.12 2.44 8.45
C ALA A 114 -8.63 2.67 8.26
N VAL A 115 -9.12 2.58 7.01
CA VAL A 115 -10.54 2.75 6.70
C VAL A 115 -11.39 1.62 7.31
N MET A 116 -10.97 0.36 7.16
CA MET A 116 -11.69 -0.77 7.77
C MET A 116 -11.69 -0.68 9.29
N GLN A 117 -10.56 -0.29 9.89
CA GLN A 117 -10.43 -0.08 11.33
C GLN A 117 -11.37 1.03 11.81
N LEU A 118 -11.47 2.15 11.07
CA LEU A 118 -12.41 3.22 11.40
C LEU A 118 -13.87 2.77 11.32
N ASN A 119 -14.26 2.07 10.25
CA ASN A 119 -15.62 1.55 10.12
C ASN A 119 -15.97 0.58 11.27
N ALA A 120 -15.01 -0.24 11.71
CA ALA A 120 -15.18 -1.08 12.88
C ALA A 120 -15.31 -0.26 14.17
N GLU A 121 -14.56 0.85 14.32
CA GLU A 121 -14.58 1.73 15.49
C GLU A 121 -15.89 2.51 15.63
N ASP A 122 -16.37 3.13 14.56
CA ASP A 122 -17.49 4.08 14.60
C ASP A 122 -18.76 3.57 13.91
N ASN A 123 -18.79 2.30 13.50
CA ASN A 123 -19.88 1.68 12.76
C ASN A 123 -20.21 2.44 11.46
N GLY A 124 -19.17 3.03 10.85
CA GLY A 124 -19.23 3.67 9.55
C GLY A 124 -19.27 2.70 8.37
N ASN A 125 -19.43 3.26 7.18
CA ASN A 125 -19.51 2.57 5.89
C ASN A 125 -18.63 3.27 4.83
N ARG A 126 -17.45 3.74 5.26
CA ARG A 126 -16.47 4.36 4.35
C ARG A 126 -15.94 3.31 3.38
N LYS A 127 -15.77 3.68 2.13
CA LYS A 127 -15.22 2.83 1.08
C LYS A 127 -13.81 3.30 0.74
N PHE A 128 -13.01 2.42 0.15
CA PHE A 128 -11.68 2.78 -0.32
C PHE A 128 -11.46 2.38 -1.78
N ILE A 129 -10.64 3.14 -2.48
CA ILE A 129 -10.08 2.82 -3.79
C ILE A 129 -8.56 2.92 -3.66
N MET A 130 -7.88 1.80 -3.86
CA MET A 130 -6.41 1.73 -3.81
C MET A 130 -5.88 1.52 -5.23
N VAL A 131 -4.96 2.37 -5.67
CA VAL A 131 -4.21 2.17 -6.92
C VAL A 131 -2.76 1.91 -6.57
N GLN A 132 -2.20 0.87 -7.19
CA GLN A 132 -0.79 0.49 -7.06
C GLN A 132 -0.27 0.05 -8.41
N LEU A 133 0.90 0.56 -8.80
CA LEU A 133 1.63 -0.01 -9.93
C LEU A 133 2.13 -1.42 -9.54
N PRO A 134 2.12 -2.39 -10.48
CA PRO A 134 2.66 -3.73 -10.25
C PRO A 134 4.20 -3.71 -10.28
N GLU A 135 4.80 -2.88 -9.43
CA GLU A 135 6.25 -2.74 -9.25
C GLU A 135 6.81 -4.06 -8.73
N ALA A 136 7.74 -4.65 -9.49
CA ALA A 136 8.38 -5.91 -9.13
C ALA A 136 9.14 -5.76 -7.81
N THR A 137 9.00 -6.76 -6.94
CA THR A 137 9.82 -6.86 -5.74
C THR A 137 11.24 -7.29 -6.13
N ASP A 138 12.25 -6.86 -5.36
CA ASP A 138 13.63 -7.32 -5.55
C ASP A 138 13.69 -8.84 -5.30
N GLU A 139 14.27 -9.61 -6.21
CA GLU A 139 14.38 -11.08 -6.09
C GLU A 139 15.07 -11.53 -4.79
N LYS A 140 15.91 -10.67 -4.20
CA LYS A 140 16.62 -10.93 -2.94
C LYS A 140 15.83 -10.53 -1.70
N SER A 141 14.73 -9.78 -1.87
CA SER A 141 13.88 -9.31 -0.79
C SER A 141 13.15 -10.44 -0.08
N GLU A 142 12.76 -10.22 1.17
CA GLU A 142 11.97 -11.23 1.90
C GLU A 142 10.57 -11.34 1.30
N ALA A 143 10.00 -10.24 0.79
CA ALA A 143 8.70 -10.27 0.12
C ALA A 143 8.71 -11.18 -1.12
N TYR A 144 9.76 -11.12 -1.96
CA TYR A 144 9.87 -12.00 -3.12
C TYR A 144 9.99 -13.47 -2.72
N LYS A 145 10.79 -13.78 -1.68
CA LYS A 145 10.93 -15.14 -1.14
C LYS A 145 9.62 -15.67 -0.54
N ALA A 146 8.79 -14.79 0.01
CA ALA A 146 7.45 -15.12 0.49
C ALA A 146 6.41 -15.29 -0.64
N GLY A 147 6.82 -15.14 -1.90
CA GLY A 147 5.96 -15.36 -3.08
C GLY A 147 5.30 -14.10 -3.63
N TYR A 148 5.54 -12.92 -3.04
CA TYR A 148 5.00 -11.67 -3.54
C TYR A 148 5.85 -11.15 -4.69
N LYS A 149 5.38 -11.35 -5.93
CA LYS A 149 6.09 -10.92 -7.15
C LYS A 149 6.12 -9.40 -7.36
N ASN A 150 5.14 -8.68 -6.80
CA ASN A 150 5.05 -7.24 -6.93
C ASN A 150 4.39 -6.62 -5.69
N ILE A 151 4.54 -5.30 -5.53
CA ILE A 151 4.02 -4.55 -4.38
C ILE A 151 2.49 -4.64 -4.27
N ALA A 152 1.77 -4.68 -5.40
CA ALA A 152 0.31 -4.80 -5.39
C ALA A 152 -0.16 -6.13 -4.77
N GLU A 153 0.58 -7.23 -4.93
CA GLU A 153 0.29 -8.50 -4.24
C GLU A 153 0.40 -8.35 -2.71
N ILE A 154 1.43 -7.64 -2.23
CA ILE A 154 1.62 -7.37 -0.80
C ILE A 154 0.46 -6.54 -0.25
N GLY A 155 0.07 -5.47 -0.96
CA GLY A 155 -1.06 -4.63 -0.59
C GLY A 155 -2.38 -5.41 -0.49
N LYS A 156 -2.68 -6.25 -1.49
CA LYS A 156 -3.87 -7.13 -1.47
C LYS A 156 -3.86 -8.06 -0.26
N GLU A 157 -2.72 -8.64 0.06
CA GLU A 157 -2.61 -9.55 1.19
C GLU A 157 -2.76 -8.83 2.53
N ARG A 158 -2.17 -7.64 2.67
CA ARG A 158 -2.41 -6.78 3.84
C ARG A 158 -3.89 -6.46 4.02
N ILE A 159 -4.62 -6.10 2.96
CA ILE A 159 -6.06 -5.80 3.07
C ILE A 159 -6.81 -7.02 3.61
N ARG A 160 -6.56 -8.23 3.06
CA ARG A 160 -7.23 -9.45 3.53
C ARG A 160 -6.96 -9.70 5.01
N ARG A 161 -5.68 -9.71 5.40
CA ARG A 161 -5.28 -10.05 6.78
C ARG A 161 -5.71 -8.99 7.78
N ALA A 162 -5.61 -7.72 7.42
CA ALA A 162 -6.12 -6.62 8.24
C ALA A 162 -7.63 -6.76 8.46
N GLY A 163 -8.41 -6.99 7.40
CA GLY A 163 -9.85 -7.18 7.50
C GLY A 163 -10.22 -8.33 8.44
N THR A 164 -9.63 -9.52 8.23
CA THR A 164 -9.84 -10.69 9.11
C THR A 164 -9.48 -10.37 10.56
N LYS A 165 -8.30 -9.79 10.79
CA LYS A 165 -7.83 -9.45 12.13
C LYS A 165 -8.73 -8.45 12.84
N ILE A 166 -9.24 -7.45 12.12
CA ILE A 166 -10.17 -6.45 12.69
C ILE A 166 -11.45 -7.13 13.18
N VAL A 167 -12.01 -8.06 12.39
CA VAL A 167 -13.20 -8.81 12.79
C VAL A 167 -12.92 -9.70 14.01
N GLU A 168 -11.78 -10.39 14.02
CA GLU A 168 -11.35 -11.23 15.14
C GLU A 168 -11.14 -10.43 16.43
N ASP A 169 -10.45 -9.29 16.36
CA ASP A 169 -10.16 -8.44 17.52
C ASP A 169 -11.44 -7.74 18.06
N ASN A 170 -12.53 -7.69 17.28
CA ASN A 170 -13.78 -6.99 17.63
C ASN A 170 -15.01 -7.91 17.72
N GLN A 171 -14.85 -9.22 17.92
CA GLN A 171 -15.96 -10.19 17.97
C GLN A 171 -17.09 -9.83 18.95
N ASN A 172 -16.77 -9.15 20.05
CA ASN A 172 -17.76 -8.75 21.07
C ASN A 172 -18.51 -7.46 20.73
N LYS A 173 -18.20 -6.82 19.60
CA LYS A 173 -18.78 -5.54 19.21
C LYS A 173 -20.04 -5.74 18.38
N ILE A 174 -21.12 -5.06 18.76
CA ILE A 174 -22.39 -5.07 18.02
C ILE A 174 -22.16 -4.50 16.62
N GLY A 175 -22.60 -5.23 15.59
CA GLY A 175 -22.51 -4.79 14.18
C GLY A 175 -21.22 -5.19 13.46
N ILE A 176 -20.27 -5.85 14.14
CA ILE A 176 -19.02 -6.31 13.52
C ILE A 176 -19.25 -7.34 12.41
N ASP A 177 -20.32 -8.13 12.53
CA ASP A 177 -20.78 -9.11 11.54
C ASP A 177 -21.18 -8.47 10.20
N LYS A 178 -21.46 -7.16 10.20
CA LYS A 178 -21.83 -6.38 9.02
C LYS A 178 -20.68 -5.55 8.45
N LEU A 179 -19.49 -5.61 9.06
CA LEU A 179 -18.32 -4.88 8.57
C LEU A 179 -17.92 -5.40 7.19
N ASP A 180 -17.93 -4.52 6.19
CA ASP A 180 -17.43 -4.86 4.86
C ASP A 180 -15.89 -4.83 4.85
N ILE A 181 -15.29 -6.01 4.85
CA ILE A 181 -13.85 -6.23 4.66
C ILE A 181 -13.50 -6.69 3.24
N GLY A 182 -14.52 -6.77 2.36
CA GLY A 182 -14.37 -7.23 1.00
C GLY A 182 -13.77 -6.16 0.09
N PHE A 183 -13.11 -6.62 -0.98
CA PHE A 183 -12.64 -5.73 -2.04
C PHE A 183 -12.59 -6.47 -3.37
N ARG A 184 -12.69 -5.70 -4.46
CA ARG A 184 -12.52 -6.20 -5.84
C ARG A 184 -11.18 -5.75 -6.38
N VAL A 185 -10.54 -6.60 -7.18
CA VAL A 185 -9.24 -6.31 -7.80
C VAL A 185 -9.44 -6.14 -9.29
N TYR A 186 -9.02 -4.99 -9.80
CA TYR A 186 -9.01 -4.69 -11.22
C TYR A 186 -7.57 -4.46 -11.69
N LYS A 187 -7.33 -4.76 -12.95
CA LYS A 187 -6.04 -4.54 -13.62
C LYS A 187 -6.28 -3.76 -14.90
N THR A 188 -5.36 -2.86 -15.23
CA THR A 188 -5.42 -2.14 -16.51
C THR A 188 -5.12 -3.13 -17.65
N GLY A 189 -6.08 -3.26 -18.56
CA GLY A 189 -5.97 -4.09 -19.76
C GLY A 189 -5.91 -3.22 -21.01
N SER A 190 -5.52 -3.83 -22.13
CA SER A 190 -5.78 -3.20 -23.43
C SER A 190 -7.26 -3.33 -23.79
N SER A 191 -7.76 -2.49 -24.71
CA SER A 191 -9.15 -2.55 -25.20
C SER A 191 -9.60 -3.99 -25.50
N ASN A 192 -10.85 -4.33 -25.16
CA ASN A 192 -11.43 -5.62 -25.51
C ASN A 192 -11.73 -5.74 -27.01
N MET A 193 -11.74 -4.62 -27.74
CA MET A 193 -11.99 -4.59 -29.18
C MET A 193 -10.71 -4.87 -29.97
N LYS A 194 -10.83 -5.60 -31.08
CA LYS A 194 -9.78 -5.75 -32.09
C LYS A 194 -9.43 -4.37 -32.66
N LYS A 195 -8.16 -4.16 -33.03
CA LYS A 195 -7.75 -2.96 -33.75
C LYS A 195 -8.12 -3.16 -35.20
N VAL A 196 -9.21 -2.52 -35.59
CA VAL A 196 -9.82 -2.69 -36.89
C VAL A 196 -9.45 -1.47 -37.73
N TYR A 197 -8.43 -1.62 -38.58
CA TYR A 197 -8.03 -0.62 -39.56
C TYR A 197 -7.96 -1.29 -40.92
N TYR A 198 -9.01 -1.12 -41.72
CA TYR A 198 -9.00 -1.50 -43.13
C TYR A 198 -9.58 -0.35 -43.94
N HIS A 199 -8.93 -0.02 -45.06
CA HIS A 199 -9.54 0.83 -46.06
C HIS A 199 -10.60 0.01 -46.80
N PRO A 200 -11.77 0.58 -47.16
CA PRO A 200 -12.84 -0.15 -47.84
C PRO A 200 -12.38 -0.92 -49.10
N GLU A 201 -11.34 -0.41 -49.77
CA GLU A 201 -10.71 -0.99 -50.96
C GLU A 201 -9.92 -2.28 -50.71
N GLN A 202 -9.60 -2.59 -49.44
CA GLN A 202 -8.79 -3.75 -49.03
C GLN A 202 -9.65 -4.93 -48.55
N LEU A 203 -10.97 -4.75 -48.46
CA LEU A 203 -11.90 -5.77 -48.00
C LEU A 203 -12.24 -6.72 -49.15
N THR A 204 -11.92 -8.01 -49.00
CA THR A 204 -12.37 -9.07 -49.91
C THR A 204 -13.55 -9.84 -49.33
N GLN A 205 -14.23 -10.63 -50.16
CA GLN A 205 -15.36 -11.45 -49.71
C GLN A 205 -14.96 -12.48 -48.63
N ASP A 206 -13.71 -12.93 -48.62
CA ASP A 206 -13.17 -13.84 -47.61
C ASP A 206 -13.03 -13.17 -46.22
N ASN A 207 -12.96 -11.83 -46.16
CA ASN A 207 -12.89 -11.12 -44.89
C ASN A 207 -14.21 -11.13 -44.12
N ILE A 208 -15.35 -11.46 -44.74
CA ILE A 208 -16.67 -11.44 -44.09
C ILE A 208 -16.70 -12.28 -42.80
N PHE A 209 -16.12 -13.47 -42.82
CA PHE A 209 -16.06 -14.35 -41.64
C PHE A 209 -15.14 -13.80 -40.54
N SER A 210 -14.07 -13.08 -40.91
CA SER A 210 -13.17 -12.44 -39.95
C SER A 210 -13.76 -11.20 -39.27
N LEU A 211 -14.84 -10.65 -39.83
CA LEU A 211 -15.56 -9.46 -39.33
C LEU A 211 -16.72 -9.78 -38.39
N GLU A 212 -17.04 -11.07 -38.21
CA GLU A 212 -18.16 -11.52 -37.38
C GLU A 212 -18.01 -11.08 -35.92
N SER A 213 -16.79 -11.11 -35.38
CA SER A 213 -16.50 -10.67 -34.02
C SER A 213 -15.37 -9.64 -33.96
N ASN A 214 -15.74 -8.44 -33.49
CA ASN A 214 -14.83 -7.34 -33.18
C ASN A 214 -14.19 -7.47 -31.78
N ILE A 215 -14.48 -8.54 -31.05
CA ILE A 215 -13.94 -8.79 -29.70
C ILE A 215 -12.67 -9.64 -29.82
N LYS A 216 -11.64 -9.31 -29.04
CA LYS A 216 -10.43 -10.14 -28.96
C LYS A 216 -10.74 -11.49 -28.30
N GLU A 217 -10.14 -12.55 -28.82
CA GLU A 217 -10.42 -13.94 -28.40
C GLU A 217 -9.92 -14.26 -26.98
N ASP A 218 -8.95 -13.51 -26.46
CA ASP A 218 -8.38 -13.67 -25.12
C ASP A 218 -9.22 -13.00 -24.01
N ARG A 219 -10.43 -12.52 -24.32
CA ARG A 219 -11.27 -11.78 -23.37
C ARG A 219 -12.32 -12.63 -22.70
N SER A 220 -12.41 -12.49 -21.38
CA SER A 220 -13.44 -13.13 -20.57
C SER A 220 -14.75 -12.32 -20.60
N PRO A 221 -15.90 -12.96 -20.30
CA PRO A 221 -17.16 -12.25 -20.10
C PRO A 221 -17.06 -11.14 -19.03
N ASP A 222 -16.25 -11.35 -17.99
CA ASP A 222 -16.03 -10.37 -16.92
C ASP A 222 -15.26 -9.13 -17.41
N ASP A 223 -14.31 -9.31 -18.35
CA ASP A 223 -13.59 -8.18 -18.96
C ASP A 223 -14.56 -7.30 -19.77
N LEU A 224 -15.47 -7.94 -20.51
CA LEU A 224 -16.49 -7.24 -21.30
C LEU A 224 -17.50 -6.53 -20.41
N LEU A 225 -18.01 -7.24 -19.38
CA LEU A 225 -18.93 -6.67 -18.42
C LEU A 225 -18.31 -5.46 -17.70
N THR A 226 -17.07 -5.58 -17.24
CA THR A 226 -16.36 -4.48 -16.57
C THR A 226 -16.20 -3.28 -17.49
N GLN A 227 -15.86 -3.48 -18.77
CA GLN A 227 -15.81 -2.39 -19.74
C GLN A 227 -17.17 -1.71 -19.93
N VAL A 228 -18.26 -2.49 -20.01
CA VAL A 228 -19.62 -1.92 -20.15
C VAL A 228 -20.02 -1.13 -18.91
N ILE A 229 -19.75 -1.66 -17.70
CA ILE A 229 -19.99 -0.96 -16.43
C ILE A 229 -19.28 0.41 -16.44
N LEU A 230 -18.01 0.44 -16.81
CA LEU A 230 -17.23 1.68 -16.88
C LEU A 230 -17.74 2.64 -17.97
N ASN A 231 -18.03 2.13 -19.17
CA ASN A 231 -18.53 2.94 -20.28
C ASN A 231 -19.89 3.59 -19.98
N LEU A 232 -20.73 2.92 -19.21
CA LEU A 232 -22.03 3.43 -18.76
C LEU A 232 -21.93 4.33 -17.52
N GLY A 233 -20.73 4.55 -16.97
CA GLY A 233 -20.52 5.36 -15.76
C GLY A 233 -21.10 4.72 -14.50
N LEU A 234 -21.28 3.40 -14.48
CA LEU A 234 -21.81 2.67 -13.34
C LEU A 234 -20.72 2.40 -12.30
N ALA A 235 -21.11 2.32 -11.03
CA ALA A 235 -20.19 2.08 -9.93
C ALA A 235 -19.66 0.63 -9.91
N LEU A 236 -18.36 0.47 -9.67
CA LEU A 236 -17.70 -0.85 -9.66
C LEU A 236 -18.10 -1.76 -8.49
N ASN A 237 -18.78 -1.22 -7.49
CA ASN A 237 -19.24 -1.97 -6.31
C ASN A 237 -20.67 -2.51 -6.47
N LEU A 238 -21.30 -2.36 -7.65
CA LEU A 238 -22.63 -2.90 -7.89
C LEU A 238 -22.65 -4.45 -7.76
N PRO A 239 -23.74 -5.03 -7.25
CA PRO A 239 -23.89 -6.49 -7.20
C PRO A 239 -23.91 -7.05 -8.62
N ILE A 240 -23.21 -8.17 -8.81
CA ILE A 240 -23.15 -8.88 -10.09
C ILE A 240 -23.76 -10.27 -9.85
N GLU A 241 -24.80 -10.61 -10.61
CA GLU A 241 -25.46 -11.92 -10.56
C GLU A 241 -25.31 -12.64 -11.89
N GLN A 242 -24.84 -13.89 -11.87
CA GLN A 242 -24.82 -14.75 -13.06
C GLN A 242 -26.09 -15.61 -13.08
N LYS A 243 -26.88 -15.51 -14.15
CA LYS A 243 -28.09 -16.32 -14.36
C LYS A 243 -27.91 -17.23 -15.57
N LYS A 244 -28.09 -18.54 -15.38
CA LYS A 244 -28.14 -19.50 -16.48
C LYS A 244 -29.53 -19.47 -17.11
N MET A 245 -29.60 -19.17 -18.40
CA MET A 245 -30.85 -19.15 -19.16
C MET A 245 -30.75 -20.18 -20.28
N HIS A 246 -31.71 -21.12 -20.33
CA HIS A 246 -31.96 -22.09 -21.42
C HIS A 246 -30.73 -22.57 -22.22
N GLY A 247 -29.85 -23.36 -21.59
CA GLY A 247 -28.92 -24.24 -22.31
C GLY A 247 -27.61 -23.63 -22.82
N ASN A 248 -27.35 -22.33 -22.66
CA ASN A 248 -26.04 -21.78 -22.96
C ASN A 248 -25.10 -21.96 -21.76
N SER A 249 -24.11 -22.84 -21.96
CA SER A 249 -23.03 -23.14 -21.01
C SER A 249 -21.93 -22.09 -21.11
#